data_AF-A0A1G2V3K0-F1
#
_entry.id   AF-A0A1G2V3K0-F1
#
_cell.length_a   1.000
_cell.length_b   1.000
_cell.length_c   1.000
_cell.angle_alpha   90.00
_cell.angle_beta   90.00
_cell.angle_gamma   90.00
#
_symmetry.space_group_name_H-M   'P 1'
#
loop_
_entity.id
_entity.type
_entity.pdbx_description
1 polymer ?
#
loop_
_entity_poly.entity_id
_entity_poly.type
_entity_poly.pdbx_seq_one_letter_code
_entity_poly.pdbx_strand_id
1 'polypeptide(L)'
;MKKENIQKNTNQPKSLIKRFLEWIGLKEKIHNNNSVSPFFKEGEIWWCAIGENIGIEINGKGRLFSRPVFVYKKLSKEGFLGIPLSTKDKKGTWFVEISFKEEKNIANLSQVRVFSSFRMYERMGLLDDNDSKKIKNGFLRLYS
;
A
#
# COMPACT_ATOMS: atom_id res chain seq x y z
N MET A 1 -0.44 -49.07 29.29
CA MET A 1 -1.22 -48.94 28.04
C MET A 1 -1.25 -47.49 27.62
N LYS A 2 -0.72 -47.20 26.42
CA LYS A 2 -0.59 -45.85 25.85
C LYS A 2 -1.99 -45.31 25.53
N LYS A 3 -2.32 -44.10 25.98
CA LYS A 3 -3.45 -43.33 25.42
C LYS A 3 -2.88 -42.52 24.26
N GLU A 4 -3.27 -42.89 23.05
CA GLU A 4 -2.86 -42.20 21.83
C GLU A 4 -3.51 -40.81 21.74
N ASN A 5 -2.66 -39.85 21.37
CA ASN A 5 -3.01 -38.50 20.97
C ASN A 5 -3.90 -38.54 19.73
N ILE A 6 -5.06 -37.88 19.79
CA ILE A 6 -5.70 -37.34 18.59
C ILE A 6 -5.55 -35.83 18.65
N GLN A 7 -4.40 -35.37 18.16
CA GLN A 7 -4.15 -33.98 17.82
C GLN A 7 -5.16 -33.61 16.72
N LYS A 8 -6.25 -32.90 17.07
CA LYS A 8 -7.12 -32.28 16.07
C LYS A 8 -6.34 -31.16 15.40
N ASN A 9 -5.73 -31.52 14.27
CA ASN A 9 -5.04 -30.62 13.36
C ASN A 9 -6.10 -29.77 12.64
N THR A 10 -6.44 -28.59 13.17
CA THR A 10 -7.37 -27.66 12.52
C THR A 10 -6.60 -26.59 11.76
N ASN A 11 -5.86 -26.97 10.73
CA ASN A 11 -5.50 -26.06 9.65
C ASN A 11 -6.69 -25.92 8.71
N GLN A 12 -7.70 -25.17 9.15
CA GLN A 12 -8.76 -24.67 8.28
C GLN A 12 -8.24 -23.39 7.60
N PRO A 13 -8.16 -23.30 6.26
CA PRO A 13 -7.80 -22.06 5.61
C PRO A 13 -8.89 -21.04 5.89
N LYS A 14 -8.52 -19.89 6.49
CA LYS A 14 -9.42 -18.73 6.57
C LYS A 14 -9.76 -18.31 5.13
N SER A 15 -10.89 -18.81 4.62
CA SER A 15 -11.59 -18.21 3.50
C SER A 15 -12.04 -16.82 3.95
N LEU A 16 -11.16 -15.83 3.78
CA LEU A 16 -11.50 -14.44 3.99
C LEU A 16 -12.35 -14.01 2.79
N ILE A 17 -13.66 -13.98 2.99
CA ILE A 17 -14.60 -13.42 2.01
C ILE A 17 -14.06 -12.06 1.58
N LYS A 18 -13.82 -11.92 0.28
CA LYS A 18 -13.36 -10.67 -0.32
C LYS A 18 -14.44 -9.62 -0.19
N ARG A 19 -14.04 -8.39 0.14
CA ARG A 19 -14.94 -7.24 0.34
C ARG A 19 -15.10 -6.40 -0.94
N PHE A 20 -15.26 -7.06 -2.08
CA PHE A 20 -15.31 -6.38 -3.38
C PHE A 20 -16.49 -5.42 -3.51
N LEU A 21 -17.69 -5.81 -3.07
CA LEU A 21 -18.88 -4.96 -3.15
C LEU A 21 -18.74 -3.70 -2.28
N GLU A 22 -18.18 -3.84 -1.08
CA GLU A 22 -17.88 -2.70 -0.21
C GLU A 22 -16.85 -1.76 -0.85
N TRP A 23 -15.82 -2.32 -1.48
CA TRP A 23 -14.83 -1.54 -2.21
C TRP A 23 -15.46 -0.80 -3.41
N ILE A 24 -16.31 -1.46 -4.20
CA ILE A 24 -17.03 -0.83 -5.32
C ILE A 24 -17.83 0.37 -4.82
N GLY A 25 -18.60 0.20 -3.72
CA GLY A 25 -19.38 1.28 -3.13
C GLY A 25 -18.52 2.47 -2.66
N LEU A 26 -17.34 2.22 -2.08
CA LEU A 26 -16.40 3.28 -1.72
C LEU A 26 -15.76 3.93 -2.95
N LYS A 27 -15.39 3.14 -3.96
CA LYS A 27 -14.77 3.62 -5.19
C LYS A 27 -15.69 4.57 -5.95
N GLU A 28 -16.99 4.25 -6.03
CA GLU A 28 -18.01 5.14 -6.58
C GLU A 28 -18.08 6.48 -5.83
N LYS A 29 -18.04 6.46 -4.49
CA LYS A 29 -18.01 7.69 -3.69
C LYS A 29 -16.76 8.52 -3.93
N ILE A 30 -15.60 7.89 -4.07
CA ILE A 30 -14.33 8.57 -4.39
C ILE A 30 -14.40 9.17 -5.79
N HIS A 31 -14.95 8.44 -6.77
CA HIS A 31 -15.07 8.88 -8.14
C HIS A 31 -16.01 10.09 -8.28
N ASN A 32 -17.16 10.04 -7.63
CA ASN A 32 -18.18 11.08 -7.68
C ASN A 32 -17.93 12.23 -6.70
N ASN A 33 -16.79 12.21 -5.99
CA ASN A 33 -16.43 13.28 -5.09
C ASN A 33 -16.04 14.53 -5.89
N ASN A 34 -16.94 15.50 -5.96
CA ASN A 34 -16.72 16.78 -6.63
C ASN A 34 -15.75 17.72 -5.87
N SER A 35 -15.15 17.26 -4.77
CA SER A 35 -14.13 18.03 -4.05
C SER A 35 -12.86 18.17 -4.88
N VAL A 36 -12.16 19.29 -4.70
CA VAL A 36 -10.85 19.48 -5.31
C VAL A 36 -9.87 18.45 -4.76
N SER A 37 -9.23 17.69 -5.65
CA SER A 37 -8.18 16.75 -5.29
C SER A 37 -7.06 17.46 -4.50
N PRO A 38 -6.47 16.82 -3.48
CA PRO A 38 -5.37 17.40 -2.73
C PRO A 38 -4.17 17.72 -3.61
N PHE A 39 -3.46 18.79 -3.27
CA PHE A 39 -2.14 19.08 -3.80
C PHE A 39 -1.10 18.18 -3.15
N PHE A 40 -0.24 17.57 -3.97
CA PHE A 40 0.80 16.66 -3.51
C PHE A 40 2.13 16.93 -4.24
N LYS A 41 3.22 16.48 -3.61
CA LYS A 41 4.60 16.57 -4.10
C LYS A 41 5.30 15.21 -4.08
N GLU A 42 6.31 15.07 -4.93
CA GLU A 42 7.21 13.91 -4.89
C GLU A 42 7.91 13.84 -3.52
N GLY A 43 8.14 12.62 -3.02
CA GLY A 43 8.73 12.39 -1.70
C GLY A 43 7.72 12.31 -0.56
N GLU A 44 6.48 12.75 -0.76
CA GLU A 44 5.45 12.70 0.28
C GLU A 44 4.88 11.29 0.46
N ILE A 45 4.42 11.01 1.68
CA ILE A 45 3.67 9.81 2.01
C ILE A 45 2.24 10.21 2.34
N TRP A 46 1.30 9.51 1.72
CA TRP A 46 -0.14 9.76 1.86
C TRP A 46 -0.89 8.48 2.17
N TRP A 47 -1.87 8.56 3.06
CA TRP A 47 -2.88 7.53 3.14
C TRP A 47 -3.76 7.59 1.90
N CYS A 48 -3.80 6.48 1.17
CA CYS A 48 -4.55 6.35 -0.07
C CYS A 48 -5.53 5.18 -0.01
N ALA A 49 -6.73 5.36 -0.54
CA ALA A 49 -7.66 4.28 -0.81
C ALA A 49 -7.18 3.45 -2.02
N ILE A 50 -6.55 2.31 -1.75
CA ILE A 50 -5.93 1.44 -2.76
C ILE A 50 -6.81 0.25 -3.16
N GLY A 51 -7.86 -0.03 -2.39
CA GLY A 51 -8.92 -0.97 -2.76
C GLY A 51 -8.74 -2.42 -2.29
N GLU A 52 -9.77 -3.22 -2.55
CA GLU A 52 -9.74 -4.68 -2.46
C GLU A 52 -9.40 -5.23 -3.84
N ASN A 53 -8.24 -5.87 -3.95
CA ASN A 53 -7.61 -6.29 -5.19
C ASN A 53 -7.56 -7.84 -5.30
N ILE A 54 -7.15 -8.33 -6.46
CA ILE A 54 -7.18 -9.77 -6.78
C ILE A 54 -5.80 -10.42 -6.61
N GLY A 55 -5.80 -11.72 -6.33
CA GLY A 55 -4.57 -12.53 -6.29
C GLY A 55 -3.47 -11.95 -5.41
N ILE A 56 -2.32 -11.69 -6.03
CA ILE A 56 -1.09 -11.23 -5.36
C ILE A 56 -1.04 -9.73 -5.09
N GLU A 57 -1.99 -8.97 -5.62
CA GLU A 57 -2.02 -7.52 -5.48
C GLU A 57 -2.22 -7.10 -4.03
N ILE A 58 -1.51 -6.05 -3.63
CA ILE A 58 -1.58 -5.55 -2.27
C ILE A 58 -2.96 -4.93 -1.98
N ASN A 59 -3.70 -5.55 -1.07
CA ASN A 59 -5.00 -5.03 -0.63
C ASN A 59 -4.83 -3.88 0.36
N GLY A 60 -5.71 -2.90 0.27
CA GLY A 60 -5.96 -1.93 1.32
C GLY A 60 -6.48 -2.57 2.60
N LYS A 61 -6.47 -1.82 3.71
CA LYS A 61 -6.99 -2.29 5.00
C LYS A 61 -8.07 -1.35 5.54
N GLY A 62 -8.82 -1.85 6.53
CA GLY A 62 -9.85 -1.09 7.22
C GLY A 62 -11.06 -0.79 6.33
N ARG A 63 -11.86 0.20 6.76
CA ARG A 63 -13.09 0.60 6.06
C ARG A 63 -12.82 1.39 4.78
N LEU A 64 -11.68 2.09 4.72
CA LEU A 64 -11.29 2.90 3.56
C LEU A 64 -10.45 2.14 2.53
N PHE A 65 -10.20 0.83 2.75
CA PHE A 65 -9.31 0.02 1.92
C PHE A 65 -7.99 0.73 1.65
N SER A 66 -7.35 1.21 2.71
CA SER A 66 -6.25 2.16 2.61
C SER A 66 -4.89 1.59 2.97
N ARG A 67 -3.84 2.27 2.47
CA ARG A 67 -2.43 2.11 2.85
C ARG A 67 -1.69 3.44 2.74
N PRO A 68 -0.57 3.59 3.46
CA PRO A 68 0.40 4.62 3.13
C PRO A 68 0.98 4.33 1.74
N VAL A 69 1.12 5.37 0.93
CA VAL A 69 1.72 5.31 -0.40
C VAL A 69 2.73 6.45 -0.51
N PHE A 70 3.96 6.09 -0.88
CA PHE A 70 5.01 7.05 -1.19
C PHE A 70 4.80 7.59 -2.61
N VAL A 71 4.76 8.91 -2.77
CA VAL A 71 4.67 9.60 -4.06
C VAL A 71 6.05 9.59 -4.72
N TYR A 72 6.27 8.62 -5.59
CA TYR A 72 7.55 8.44 -6.27
C TYR A 72 7.78 9.46 -7.38
N LYS A 73 6.77 9.65 -8.25
CA LYS A 73 6.84 10.58 -9.39
C LYS A 73 5.50 11.26 -9.59
N LYS A 74 5.49 12.59 -9.71
CA LYS A 74 4.31 13.34 -10.13
C LYS A 74 4.20 13.28 -11.65
N LEU A 75 3.04 12.84 -12.14
CA LEU A 75 2.78 12.66 -13.57
C LEU A 75 1.83 13.73 -14.12
N SER A 76 0.96 14.28 -13.28
CA SER A 76 0.10 15.43 -13.62
C SER A 76 -0.35 16.15 -12.35
N LYS A 77 -1.30 17.09 -12.48
CA LYS A 77 -1.98 17.71 -11.33
C LYS A 77 -2.67 16.66 -10.45
N GLU A 78 -3.19 15.59 -11.05
CA GLU A 78 -4.08 14.62 -10.40
C GLU A 78 -3.57 13.16 -10.46
N GLY A 79 -2.42 12.93 -11.09
CA GLY A 79 -1.86 11.60 -11.32
C GLY A 79 -0.42 11.50 -10.81
N PHE A 80 -0.10 10.36 -10.19
CA PHE A 80 1.24 10.08 -9.70
C PHE A 80 1.58 8.59 -9.74
N LEU A 81 2.86 8.29 -9.91
CA LEU A 81 3.39 6.94 -9.68
C LEU A 81 3.62 6.79 -8.17
N GLY A 82 2.97 5.80 -7.56
CA GLY A 82 3.00 5.58 -6.13
C GLY A 82 3.55 4.20 -5.75
N ILE A 83 4.20 4.13 -4.59
CA ILE A 83 4.77 2.89 -4.03
C ILE A 83 4.07 2.60 -2.70
N PRO A 84 3.26 1.53 -2.61
CA PRO A 84 2.59 1.15 -1.38
C PRO A 84 3.58 0.76 -0.28
N LEU A 85 3.31 1.23 0.93
CA LEU A 85 4.09 0.88 2.12
C LEU A 85 3.35 -0.16 2.98
N SER A 86 4.12 -0.84 3.82
CA SER A 86 3.62 -1.83 4.78
C SER A 86 4.48 -1.83 6.03
N THR A 87 3.83 -1.92 7.20
CA THR A 87 4.52 -2.11 8.48
C THR A 87 4.93 -3.56 8.74
N LYS A 88 4.45 -4.51 7.92
CA LYS A 88 4.89 -5.91 8.01
C LYS A 88 6.33 -6.03 7.54
N ASP A 89 7.16 -6.65 8.37
CA ASP A 89 8.53 -7.00 7.99
C ASP A 89 8.52 -7.95 6.79
N LYS A 90 9.26 -7.60 5.75
CA LYS A 90 9.38 -8.37 4.52
C LYS A 90 10.79 -8.21 3.97
N LYS A 91 11.39 -9.33 3.58
CA LYS A 91 12.74 -9.40 3.01
C LYS A 91 12.66 -9.90 1.58
N GLY A 92 13.53 -9.40 0.72
CA GLY A 92 13.56 -9.75 -0.70
C GLY A 92 14.05 -8.58 -1.57
N THR A 93 14.33 -8.86 -2.83
CA THR A 93 14.94 -7.92 -3.78
C THR A 93 14.04 -6.75 -4.15
N TRP A 94 12.72 -6.93 -4.07
CA TRP A 94 11.68 -5.93 -4.38
C TRP A 94 11.11 -5.19 -3.15
N PHE A 95 11.75 -5.34 -1.98
CA PHE A 95 11.38 -4.60 -0.77
C PHE A 95 12.51 -3.65 -0.36
N VAL A 96 12.14 -2.44 0.04
CA VAL A 96 13.08 -1.45 0.59
C VAL A 96 12.62 -1.06 1.98
N GLU A 97 13.49 -1.25 2.95
CA GLU A 97 13.27 -0.79 4.32
C GLU A 97 13.55 0.71 4.44
N ILE A 98 12.63 1.41 5.07
CA ILE A 98 12.70 2.83 5.38
C ILE A 98 12.26 3.07 6.83
N SER A 99 12.67 4.19 7.41
CA SER A 99 12.20 4.70 8.68
C SER A 99 11.34 5.94 8.42
N PHE A 100 10.07 5.89 8.82
CA PHE A 100 9.18 7.04 8.68
C PHE A 100 8.51 7.33 10.02
N LYS A 101 8.72 8.54 10.56
CA LYS A 101 8.28 8.93 11.92
C LYS A 101 8.70 7.93 12.99
N GLU A 102 9.99 7.54 12.97
CA GLU A 102 10.58 6.57 13.91
C GLU A 102 10.00 5.14 13.81
N GLU A 103 9.10 4.89 12.86
CA GLU A 103 8.57 3.56 12.59
C GLU A 103 9.20 2.94 11.34
N LYS A 104 9.65 1.70 11.50
CA LYS A 104 10.11 0.88 10.38
C LYS A 104 8.96 0.57 9.43
N ASN A 105 9.13 0.95 8.17
CA ASN A 105 8.20 0.70 7.09
C ASN A 105 8.91 0.02 5.91
N ILE A 106 8.17 -0.80 5.16
CA ILE A 106 8.67 -1.46 3.96
C ILE A 106 7.95 -0.89 2.74
N ALA A 107 8.71 -0.28 1.82
CA ALA A 107 8.26 0.08 0.50
C ALA A 107 8.25 -1.17 -0.40
N ASN A 108 7.10 -1.48 -0.99
CA ASN A 108 6.93 -2.66 -1.84
C ASN A 108 7.01 -2.28 -3.32
N LEU A 109 8.20 -2.44 -3.91
CA LEU A 109 8.48 -2.04 -5.29
C LEU A 109 7.70 -2.88 -6.30
N SER A 110 7.45 -4.16 -6.02
CA SER A 110 6.65 -5.02 -6.91
C SER A 110 5.18 -4.58 -7.06
N GLN A 111 4.72 -3.63 -6.23
CA GLN A 111 3.35 -3.13 -6.19
C GLN A 111 3.25 -1.66 -6.60
N VAL A 112 4.29 -1.13 -7.26
CA VAL A 112 4.26 0.20 -7.87
C VAL A 112 3.11 0.27 -8.87
N ARG A 113 2.35 1.36 -8.85
CA ARG A 113 1.33 1.65 -9.88
C ARG A 113 0.99 3.13 -9.92
N VAL A 114 0.26 3.54 -10.95
CA VAL A 114 -0.28 4.89 -11.06
C VAL A 114 -1.52 5.01 -10.18
N PHE A 115 -1.60 6.13 -9.46
CA PHE A 115 -2.74 6.51 -8.62
C PHE A 115 -3.27 7.86 -9.06
N SER A 116 -4.58 8.01 -8.91
CA SER A 116 -5.22 9.32 -8.93
C SER A 116 -5.17 9.92 -7.52
N SER A 117 -4.86 11.20 -7.40
CA SER A 117 -4.79 11.92 -6.12
C SER A 117 -6.15 12.07 -5.43
N PHE A 118 -7.27 11.86 -6.13
CA PHE A 118 -8.59 11.70 -5.50
C PHE A 118 -8.64 10.52 -4.50
N ARG A 119 -7.71 9.57 -4.61
CA ARG A 119 -7.58 8.45 -3.65
C ARG A 119 -6.89 8.86 -2.35
N MET A 120 -6.20 9.99 -2.32
CA MET A 120 -5.52 10.51 -1.14
C MET A 120 -6.54 11.16 -0.22
N TYR A 121 -6.50 10.83 1.07
CA TYR A 121 -7.39 11.45 2.06
C TYR A 121 -6.66 12.04 3.26
N GLU A 122 -5.39 11.67 3.51
CA GLU A 122 -4.61 12.23 4.60
C GLU A 122 -3.11 12.23 4.27
N ARG A 123 -2.47 13.40 4.39
CA ARG A 123 -1.03 13.55 4.22
C ARG A 123 -0.32 13.11 5.49
N MET A 124 0.57 12.13 5.38
CA MET A 124 1.34 11.65 6.53
C MET A 124 2.60 12.48 6.75
N GLY A 125 3.26 12.93 5.68
CA GLY A 125 4.47 13.76 5.78
C GLY A 125 5.39 13.61 4.58
N LEU A 126 6.59 14.18 4.68
CA LEU A 126 7.67 14.04 3.70
C LEU A 126 8.65 12.96 4.20
N LEU A 127 9.03 12.02 3.33
CA LEU A 127 10.10 11.07 3.63
C LEU A 127 11.45 11.76 3.49
N ASP A 128 12.42 11.43 4.34
CA ASP A 128 13.75 12.02 4.25
C ASP A 128 14.48 11.63 2.96
N ASP A 129 15.52 12.39 2.63
CA ASP A 129 16.26 12.21 1.38
C ASP A 129 17.02 10.88 1.31
N ASN A 130 17.49 10.36 2.45
CA ASN A 130 18.25 9.11 2.47
C ASN A 130 17.35 7.93 2.12
N ASP A 131 16.19 7.84 2.76
CA ASP A 131 15.23 6.77 2.48
C ASP A 131 14.54 6.95 1.13
N SER A 132 14.28 8.19 0.71
CA SER A 132 13.83 8.48 -0.66
C SER A 132 14.84 8.00 -1.71
N LYS A 133 16.15 8.19 -1.49
CA LYS A 133 17.20 7.67 -2.37
C LYS A 133 17.24 6.13 -2.35
N LYS A 134 17.09 5.49 -1.19
CA LYS A 134 17.02 4.01 -1.11
C LYS A 134 15.88 3.46 -1.96
N ILE A 135 14.70 4.07 -1.89
CA ILE A 135 13.54 3.68 -2.71
C ILE A 135 13.86 3.85 -4.20
N LYS A 136 14.42 5.00 -4.60
CA LYS A 136 14.79 5.26 -6.01
C LYS A 136 15.80 4.26 -6.54
N ASN A 137 16.87 3.99 -5.79
CA ASN A 137 17.88 3.01 -6.18
C ASN A 137 17.31 1.58 -6.24
N GLY A 138 16.44 1.23 -5.28
CA GLY A 138 15.74 -0.04 -5.29
C GLY A 138 14.81 -0.20 -6.48
N PHE A 139 14.07 0.85 -6.83
CA PHE A 139 13.19 0.86 -8.00
C PHE A 139 13.97 0.65 -9.29
N LEU A 140 15.06 1.40 -9.50
CA LEU A 140 15.94 1.23 -10.66
C LEU A 140 16.45 -0.20 -10.72
N ARG A 141 17.09 -0.71 -9.66
CA ARG A 141 17.61 -2.09 -9.62
C ARG A 141 16.57 -3.17 -9.96
N LEU A 142 15.28 -2.95 -9.68
CA LEU A 142 14.23 -3.91 -9.99
C LEU A 142 13.71 -3.80 -11.44
N TYR A 143 13.70 -2.60 -12.02
CA TYR A 143 13.00 -2.30 -13.27
C TYR A 143 13.89 -1.80 -14.43
N SER A 144 15.20 -1.63 -14.22
CA SER A 144 16.21 -1.36 -15.24
C SER A 144 17.16 -2.54 -15.40
#